data_AF-A0A963N551-F1
#
_entry.id   AF-A0A963N551-F1
#
_cell.length_a   1.000
_cell.length_b   1.000
_cell.length_c   1.000
_cell.angle_alpha   90.00
_cell.angle_beta   90.00
_cell.angle_gamma   90.00
#
_symmetry.space_group_name_H-M   'P 1'
#
loop_
_entity.id
_entity.type
_entity.pdbx_description
1 polymer ?
#
loop_
_entity_poly.entity_id
_entity_poly.type
_entity_poly.pdbx_seq_one_letter_code
_entity_poly.pdbx_strand_id
1 'polypeptide(L)'
;MTGRRATHALASAVLAGGLMTGGALAHAAGPCSPCSARDRKGWAAQNPCAANPCAAKHPCAARNPCAASNPCAARNPCAPASPCQARAIRRPAGYTPYRGDHAALAKAGEALFKDPALSTNGMSCNTCHVGNAAYGATFSAPYPHRVAMAESFGMRQIHLDEMVQLCMVQPMAAAPLDWKGKPLAALVAYVSDVQKTFRPNPCAANPCAA
;
A
#
# COMPACT_ATOMS: atom_id res chain seq x y z
N MET A 1 42.62 38.15 -13.63
CA MET A 1 43.79 37.31 -13.31
C MET A 1 43.54 35.91 -13.85
N THR A 2 44.35 35.56 -14.85
CA THR A 2 44.42 34.28 -15.57
C THR A 2 45.11 33.20 -14.73
N GLY A 3 44.67 31.94 -14.83
CA GLY A 3 45.40 30.76 -14.33
C GLY A 3 44.61 29.48 -14.63
N ARG A 4 44.63 28.97 -15.85
CA ARG A 4 45.52 27.92 -16.43
C ARG A 4 45.32 26.51 -15.84
N ARG A 5 44.95 25.62 -16.79
CA ARG A 5 44.76 24.16 -16.77
C ARG A 5 45.91 23.36 -16.15
N ALA A 6 45.61 22.18 -15.61
CA ALA A 6 46.51 21.01 -15.71
C ALA A 6 45.72 19.70 -15.67
N THR A 7 45.80 18.96 -16.77
CA THR A 7 45.38 17.59 -17.00
C THR A 7 46.39 16.62 -16.37
N HIS A 8 45.91 15.56 -15.71
CA HIS A 8 46.72 14.37 -15.46
C HIS A 8 45.98 13.12 -15.94
N ALA A 9 46.40 12.64 -17.11
CA ALA A 9 46.23 11.26 -17.55
C ALA A 9 47.42 10.46 -17.02
N LEU A 10 47.17 9.32 -16.39
CA LEU A 10 48.17 8.28 -16.16
C LEU A 10 47.54 6.93 -16.52
N ALA A 11 47.99 6.42 -17.66
CA ALA A 11 47.86 5.04 -18.10
C ALA A 11 49.10 4.26 -17.67
N SER A 12 48.94 2.99 -17.28
CA SER A 12 49.91 1.88 -17.33
C SER A 12 49.33 0.71 -16.51
N ALA A 13 49.59 -0.56 -16.76
CA ALA A 13 50.12 -1.34 -17.87
C ALA A 13 50.01 -2.80 -17.39
N VAL A 14 49.66 -3.69 -18.31
CA VAL A 14 49.54 -5.14 -18.12
C VAL A 14 50.90 -5.77 -17.83
N LEU A 15 50.95 -6.75 -16.92
CA LEU A 15 51.96 -7.83 -16.95
C LEU A 15 51.35 -9.15 -16.49
N ALA A 16 51.54 -10.15 -17.33
CA ALA A 16 51.05 -11.52 -17.23
C ALA A 16 52.12 -12.46 -16.63
N GLY A 17 51.68 -13.58 -16.06
CA GLY A 17 52.52 -14.78 -15.89
C GLY A 17 52.15 -15.64 -14.67
N GLY A 18 51.79 -16.90 -14.89
CA GLY A 18 51.76 -17.94 -13.83
C GLY A 18 50.70 -19.03 -14.02
N LEU A 19 51.00 -20.02 -14.86
CA LEU A 19 50.26 -21.28 -15.02
C LEU A 19 50.86 -22.34 -14.07
N MET A 20 50.05 -23.13 -13.35
CA MET A 20 50.12 -24.61 -13.27
C MET A 20 49.29 -25.22 -12.10
N THR A 21 48.37 -26.09 -12.51
CA THR A 21 47.98 -27.40 -11.94
C THR A 21 47.39 -27.56 -10.53
N GLY A 22 46.14 -28.05 -10.51
CA GLY A 22 45.78 -29.25 -9.74
C GLY A 22 44.99 -29.03 -8.45
N GLY A 23 43.69 -29.29 -8.48
CA GLY A 23 42.88 -29.36 -7.26
C GLY A 23 41.40 -29.25 -7.55
N ALA A 24 40.76 -30.40 -7.83
CA ALA A 24 39.31 -30.52 -7.76
C ALA A 24 38.84 -30.12 -6.36
N LEU A 25 37.73 -29.35 -6.26
CA LEU A 25 36.65 -29.49 -5.29
C LEU A 25 35.60 -28.37 -5.50
N ALA A 26 34.36 -28.80 -5.66
CA ALA A 26 33.10 -28.09 -5.39
C ALA A 26 32.77 -26.80 -6.18
N HIS A 27 31.95 -26.96 -7.23
CA HIS A 27 31.11 -25.90 -7.80
C HIS A 27 30.03 -25.47 -6.79
N ALA A 28 30.16 -24.28 -6.20
CA ALA A 28 29.04 -23.58 -5.59
C ALA A 28 28.31 -22.75 -6.66
N ALA A 29 27.38 -23.38 -7.38
CA ALA A 29 26.46 -22.68 -8.25
C ALA A 29 25.35 -22.04 -7.39
N GLY A 30 25.25 -20.71 -7.45
CA GLY A 30 24.13 -19.95 -6.89
C GLY A 30 22.81 -20.32 -7.59
N PRO A 31 21.65 -20.31 -6.90
CA PRO A 31 20.41 -20.80 -7.47
C PRO A 31 19.69 -19.67 -8.21
N CYS A 32 19.92 -19.50 -9.51
CA CYS A 32 18.98 -18.82 -10.40
C CYS A 32 19.13 -19.35 -11.84
N SER A 33 18.02 -19.91 -12.34
CA SER A 33 17.70 -20.30 -13.73
C SER A 33 18.25 -21.62 -14.29
N PRO A 34 17.33 -22.54 -14.62
CA PRO A 34 17.48 -23.40 -15.78
C PRO A 34 16.30 -23.19 -16.75
N CYS A 35 16.44 -22.20 -17.63
CA CYS A 35 15.76 -22.22 -18.92
C CYS A 35 16.85 -22.22 -19.99
N SER A 36 17.32 -23.41 -20.39
CA SER A 36 18.11 -23.60 -21.59
C SER A 36 17.59 -24.84 -22.30
N ALA A 37 17.02 -24.58 -23.48
CA ALA A 37 16.37 -25.56 -24.34
C ALA A 37 17.39 -26.45 -25.05
N ARG A 38 17.25 -27.77 -24.93
CA ARG A 38 17.71 -28.73 -25.95
C ARG A 38 16.71 -29.89 -26.10
N ASP A 39 16.26 -30.02 -27.34
CA ASP A 39 15.88 -31.23 -28.07
C ASP A 39 14.60 -32.00 -27.68
N ARG A 40 13.54 -31.70 -28.44
CA ARG A 40 12.26 -32.42 -28.48
C ARG A 40 12.38 -33.69 -29.33
N LYS A 41 12.44 -34.88 -28.73
CA LYS A 41 11.82 -36.11 -29.26
C LYS A 41 11.48 -37.09 -28.13
N GLY A 42 10.17 -37.24 -27.88
CA GLY A 42 9.59 -38.44 -27.25
C GLY A 42 9.55 -38.47 -25.72
N TRP A 43 8.46 -37.96 -25.12
CA TRP A 43 7.61 -38.68 -24.15
C TRP A 43 6.54 -37.72 -23.63
N ALA A 44 5.26 -38.02 -23.87
CA ALA A 44 4.16 -37.42 -23.14
C ALA A 44 4.09 -38.08 -21.75
N ALA A 45 4.71 -37.45 -20.75
CA ALA A 45 4.48 -37.76 -19.34
C ALA A 45 4.98 -36.59 -18.46
N GLN A 46 4.03 -35.85 -17.88
CA GLN A 46 4.12 -35.12 -16.61
C GLN A 46 5.28 -34.10 -16.49
N ASN A 47 4.98 -32.82 -16.75
CA ASN A 47 5.85 -31.69 -16.41
C ASN A 47 5.83 -31.47 -14.88
N PRO A 48 6.93 -31.71 -14.14
CA PRO A 48 6.98 -31.53 -12.69
C PRO A 48 7.17 -30.07 -12.26
N CYS A 49 7.23 -29.12 -13.20
CA CYS A 49 7.28 -27.68 -12.93
C CYS A 49 5.91 -27.00 -12.94
N ALA A 50 4.80 -27.75 -13.00
CA ALA A 50 3.46 -27.21 -12.77
C ALA A 50 3.14 -27.00 -11.27
N ALA A 51 3.98 -27.52 -10.37
CA ALA A 51 3.86 -27.28 -8.93
C ALA A 51 5.01 -26.38 -8.47
N ASN A 52 4.71 -25.10 -8.24
CA ASN A 52 5.64 -24.19 -7.56
C ASN A 52 5.57 -24.47 -6.03
N PRO A 53 6.61 -25.03 -5.40
CA PRO A 53 6.61 -25.29 -3.96
C PRO A 53 6.67 -23.99 -3.11
N CYS A 54 6.93 -22.83 -3.73
CA CYS A 54 6.80 -21.51 -3.08
C CYS A 54 5.34 -21.00 -3.05
N ALA A 55 4.39 -21.71 -3.66
CA ALA A 55 2.95 -21.45 -3.52
C ALA A 55 2.33 -22.20 -2.32
N ALA A 56 3.10 -23.05 -1.63
CA ALA A 56 2.70 -23.62 -0.36
C ALA A 56 2.74 -22.51 0.69
N LYS A 57 1.57 -21.87 0.88
CA LYS A 57 1.18 -20.91 1.91
C LYS A 57 2.22 -20.77 3.03
N HIS A 58 2.86 -19.60 3.08
CA HIS A 58 3.73 -19.17 4.16
C HIS A 58 3.19 -19.60 5.55
N PRO A 59 3.86 -20.51 6.28
CA PRO A 59 3.42 -20.91 7.62
C PRO A 59 3.50 -19.75 8.62
N CYS A 60 4.22 -18.67 8.30
CA CYS A 60 4.25 -17.41 9.05
C CYS A 60 3.02 -16.53 8.81
N ALA A 61 2.25 -16.73 7.73
CA ALA A 61 1.01 -16.00 7.47
C ALA A 61 -0.21 -16.65 8.15
N ALA A 62 -0.12 -17.95 8.48
CA ALA A 62 -1.23 -18.71 9.06
C ALA A 62 -1.40 -18.55 10.58
N ARG A 63 -0.49 -17.83 11.27
CA ARG A 63 -0.51 -17.72 12.73
C ARG A 63 -0.17 -16.33 13.26
N ASN A 64 -0.69 -15.27 12.63
CA ASN A 64 -0.93 -14.05 13.39
C ASN A 64 -2.37 -14.10 13.94
N PRO A 65 -2.59 -14.38 15.24
CA PRO A 65 -3.93 -14.36 15.83
C PRO A 65 -4.64 -13.00 15.69
N CYS A 66 -3.92 -11.92 15.37
CA CYS A 66 -4.51 -10.61 15.01
C CYS A 66 -5.04 -10.53 13.56
N ALA A 67 -4.64 -11.43 12.65
CA ALA A 67 -5.13 -11.45 11.27
C ALA A 67 -6.49 -12.16 11.15
N ALA A 68 -6.74 -13.17 11.99
CA ALA A 68 -8.03 -13.91 12.03
C ALA A 68 -9.17 -13.12 12.70
N SER A 69 -8.86 -12.02 13.39
CA SER A 69 -9.84 -11.16 14.06
C SER A 69 -9.72 -9.70 13.63
N ASN A 70 -9.17 -9.41 12.44
CA ASN A 70 -9.11 -8.04 11.95
C ASN A 70 -10.54 -7.53 11.68
N PRO A 71 -11.11 -6.65 12.52
CA PRO A 71 -12.48 -6.17 12.33
C PRO A 71 -12.64 -5.37 11.02
N CYS A 72 -11.53 -4.92 10.43
CA CYS A 72 -11.51 -4.27 9.12
C CYS A 72 -11.76 -5.25 7.96
N ALA A 73 -11.60 -6.56 8.18
CA ALA A 73 -11.99 -7.60 7.24
C ALA A 73 -13.47 -8.02 7.41
N ALA A 74 -14.10 -7.73 8.56
CA ALA A 74 -15.49 -8.10 8.84
C ALA A 74 -16.49 -7.41 7.89
N ARG A 75 -16.13 -6.23 7.37
CA ARG A 75 -16.73 -5.63 6.18
C ARG A 75 -15.64 -5.32 5.16
N ASN A 76 -15.56 -6.13 4.11
CA ASN A 76 -14.60 -5.94 3.03
C ASN A 76 -14.73 -4.52 2.46
N PRO A 77 -13.73 -3.63 2.61
CA PRO A 77 -13.77 -2.25 2.11
C PRO A 77 -13.70 -2.16 0.57
N CYS A 78 -13.53 -3.29 -0.10
CA CYS A 78 -13.53 -3.44 -1.56
C CYS A 78 -14.79 -4.16 -2.08
N ALA A 79 -15.74 -4.49 -1.19
CA ALA A 79 -17.05 -4.98 -1.61
C ALA A 79 -17.73 -3.94 -2.52
N PRO A 80 -18.52 -4.37 -3.52
CA PRO A 80 -19.25 -3.45 -4.38
C PRO A 80 -20.13 -2.51 -3.56
N ALA A 81 -19.98 -1.20 -3.76
CA ALA A 81 -20.81 -0.22 -3.09
C ALA A 81 -22.21 -0.19 -3.73
N SER A 82 -23.24 0.05 -2.91
CA SER A 82 -24.57 0.32 -3.46
C SER A 82 -24.57 1.67 -4.21
N PRO A 83 -25.46 1.89 -5.19
CA PRO A 83 -25.55 3.19 -5.87
C PRO A 83 -25.76 4.38 -4.93
N CYS A 84 -26.48 4.17 -3.82
CA CYS A 84 -26.68 5.19 -2.80
C CYS A 84 -25.38 5.52 -2.06
N GLN A 85 -24.59 4.51 -1.68
CA GLN A 85 -23.28 4.70 -1.05
C GLN A 85 -22.31 5.39 -2.00
N ALA A 86 -22.27 4.98 -3.26
CA ALA A 86 -21.46 5.60 -4.31
C ALA A 86 -21.78 7.08 -4.53
N ARG A 87 -23.04 7.48 -4.38
CA ARG A 87 -23.44 8.90 -4.44
C ARG A 87 -23.11 9.66 -3.16
N ALA A 88 -23.29 9.04 -1.99
CA ALA A 88 -23.10 9.67 -0.69
C ALA A 88 -21.66 10.15 -0.43
N ILE A 89 -20.67 9.42 -0.96
CA ILE A 89 -19.26 9.72 -0.72
C ILE A 89 -18.63 10.68 -1.75
N ARG A 90 -19.37 11.06 -2.80
CA ARG A 90 -18.87 11.99 -3.82
C ARG A 90 -19.08 13.43 -3.39
N ARG A 91 -18.07 14.27 -3.60
CA ARG A 91 -18.18 15.72 -3.34
C ARG A 91 -19.40 16.31 -4.06
N PRO A 92 -20.27 17.04 -3.35
CA PRO A 92 -21.35 17.79 -3.97
C PRO A 92 -20.84 18.83 -4.98
N ALA A 93 -21.66 19.19 -5.96
CA ALA A 93 -21.35 20.29 -6.87
C ALA A 93 -21.15 21.61 -6.09
N GLY A 94 -20.12 22.38 -6.44
CA GLY A 94 -19.81 23.64 -5.75
C GLY A 94 -19.29 23.48 -4.31
N TYR A 95 -18.86 22.29 -3.93
CA TYR A 95 -18.35 22.01 -2.59
C TYR A 95 -17.12 22.88 -2.26
N THR A 96 -17.21 23.56 -1.11
CA THR A 96 -16.11 24.27 -0.46
C THR A 96 -15.94 23.66 0.94
N PRO A 97 -14.75 23.12 1.27
CA PRO A 97 -14.49 22.55 2.60
C PRO A 97 -14.63 23.59 3.71
N TYR A 98 -15.06 23.14 4.90
CA TYR A 98 -14.96 23.94 6.10
C TYR A 98 -13.52 24.42 6.33
N ARG A 99 -13.34 25.70 6.64
CA ARG A 99 -12.03 26.30 6.94
C ARG A 99 -11.92 26.64 8.41
N GLY A 100 -10.78 26.33 9.00
CA GLY A 100 -10.43 26.65 10.38
C GLY A 100 -8.93 26.51 10.59
N ASP A 101 -8.48 26.79 11.80
CA ASP A 101 -7.08 26.56 12.18
C ASP A 101 -6.71 25.07 12.03
N HIS A 102 -5.63 24.79 11.29
CA HIS A 102 -5.27 23.42 10.95
C HIS A 102 -4.87 22.62 12.19
N ALA A 103 -4.14 23.19 13.14
CA ALA A 103 -3.70 22.49 14.33
C ALA A 103 -4.88 22.12 15.23
N ALA A 104 -5.84 23.03 15.40
CA ALA A 104 -7.08 22.78 16.12
C ALA A 104 -7.94 21.71 15.43
N LEU A 105 -8.02 21.75 14.09
CA LEU A 105 -8.74 20.74 13.31
C LEU A 105 -8.07 19.37 13.41
N ALA A 106 -6.74 19.28 13.28
CA ALA A 106 -6.00 18.03 13.40
C ALA A 106 -6.15 17.41 14.80
N LYS A 107 -6.10 18.22 15.87
CA LYS A 107 -6.34 17.74 17.24
C LYS A 107 -7.76 17.18 17.42
N ALA A 108 -8.77 17.88 16.89
CA ALA A 108 -10.15 17.39 16.90
C ALA A 108 -10.30 16.12 16.04
N GLY A 109 -9.62 16.06 14.90
CA GLY A 109 -9.62 14.94 13.99
C GLY A 109 -9.01 13.69 14.61
N GLU A 110 -7.92 13.84 15.37
CA GLU A 110 -7.32 12.73 16.10
C GLU A 110 -8.28 12.12 17.14
N ALA A 111 -9.00 12.98 17.87
CA ALA A 111 -10.01 12.51 18.82
C ALA A 111 -11.13 11.74 18.12
N LEU A 112 -11.67 12.30 17.03
CA LEU A 112 -12.69 11.65 16.20
C LEU A 112 -12.19 10.33 15.59
N PHE A 113 -10.95 10.29 15.13
CA PHE A 113 -10.35 9.10 14.51
C PHE A 113 -10.32 7.89 15.46
N LYS A 114 -10.26 8.14 16.77
CA LYS A 114 -10.24 7.14 17.84
C LYS A 114 -11.62 6.90 18.46
N ASP A 115 -12.65 7.63 18.04
CA ASP A 115 -13.97 7.60 18.64
C ASP A 115 -14.85 6.49 18.01
N PRO A 116 -15.19 5.42 18.74
CA PRO A 116 -16.07 4.37 18.23
C PRO A 116 -17.52 4.84 18.06
N ALA A 117 -17.94 5.94 18.71
CA ALA A 117 -19.29 6.48 18.61
C ALA A 117 -19.61 7.04 17.21
N LEU A 118 -18.60 7.21 16.35
CA LEU A 118 -18.79 7.57 14.95
C LEU A 118 -19.35 6.45 14.08
N SER A 119 -19.40 5.22 14.58
CA SER A 119 -19.88 4.04 13.85
C SER A 119 -21.15 3.47 14.47
N THR A 120 -21.87 2.68 13.68
CA THR A 120 -23.00 1.87 14.20
C THR A 120 -22.56 0.48 14.65
N ASN A 121 -21.29 0.13 14.43
CA ASN A 121 -20.75 -1.21 14.67
C ASN A 121 -19.59 -1.23 15.69
N GLY A 122 -19.41 -0.14 16.45
CA GLY A 122 -18.41 -0.02 17.51
C GLY A 122 -16.97 0.14 17.04
N MET A 123 -16.73 0.33 15.74
CA MET A 123 -15.40 0.61 15.18
C MET A 123 -15.09 2.10 15.18
N SER A 124 -13.80 2.42 15.30
CA SER A 124 -13.25 3.73 14.96
C SER A 124 -12.33 3.60 13.75
N CYS A 125 -11.89 4.70 13.16
CA CYS A 125 -10.86 4.64 12.12
C CYS A 125 -9.56 4.00 12.67
N ASN A 126 -9.23 4.29 13.93
CA ASN A 126 -8.05 3.76 14.63
C ASN A 126 -8.10 2.24 14.80
N THR A 127 -9.29 1.64 14.80
CA THR A 127 -9.45 0.18 14.81
C THR A 127 -8.69 -0.48 13.64
N CYS A 128 -8.58 0.21 12.49
CA CYS A 128 -7.88 -0.28 11.30
C CYS A 128 -6.52 0.35 11.05
N HIS A 129 -6.37 1.62 11.41
CA HIS A 129 -5.22 2.44 11.05
C HIS A 129 -4.25 2.68 12.20
N VAL A 130 -4.34 1.87 13.26
CA VAL A 130 -3.38 1.90 14.37
C VAL A 130 -1.95 1.74 13.83
N GLY A 131 -1.05 2.63 14.27
CA GLY A 131 0.36 2.58 13.88
C GLY A 131 0.60 2.64 12.36
N ASN A 132 -0.25 3.36 11.61
CA ASN A 132 -0.21 3.45 10.15
C ASN A 132 -0.50 2.13 9.40
N ALA A 133 -1.15 1.18 10.06
CA ALA A 133 -1.60 -0.05 9.42
C ALA A 133 -2.70 0.20 8.37
N ALA A 134 -2.88 -0.77 7.48
CA ALA A 134 -3.94 -0.82 6.47
C ALA A 134 -4.00 0.35 5.46
N TYR A 135 -3.03 1.27 5.47
CA TYR A 135 -2.83 2.21 4.38
C TYR A 135 -2.12 1.52 3.20
N GLY A 136 -2.64 1.74 1.99
CA GLY A 136 -1.95 1.32 0.77
C GLY A 136 -0.71 2.19 0.48
N ALA A 137 0.22 1.69 -0.33
CA ALA A 137 1.44 2.43 -0.69
C ALA A 137 1.13 3.81 -1.32
N THR A 138 0.04 3.91 -2.08
CA THR A 138 -0.41 5.16 -2.72
C THR A 138 -0.88 6.20 -1.72
N PHE A 139 -1.12 5.86 -0.45
CA PHE A 139 -1.46 6.84 0.57
C PHE A 139 -0.40 7.93 0.73
N SER A 140 0.87 7.66 0.38
CA SER A 140 1.92 8.70 0.36
C SER A 140 1.81 9.70 -0.80
N ALA A 141 0.96 9.45 -1.80
CA ALA A 141 0.79 10.31 -2.96
C ALA A 141 -0.13 11.51 -2.64
N PRO A 142 0.10 12.69 -3.25
CA PRO A 142 -0.82 13.81 -3.15
C PRO A 142 -2.24 13.40 -3.59
N TYR A 143 -3.26 13.91 -2.89
CA TYR A 143 -4.65 13.75 -3.31
C TYR A 143 -5.03 14.80 -4.38
N PRO A 144 -5.90 14.48 -5.35
CA PRO A 144 -6.50 13.16 -5.56
C PRO A 144 -5.54 12.15 -6.19
N HIS A 145 -5.66 10.89 -5.79
CA HIS A 145 -4.91 9.78 -6.39
C HIS A 145 -5.76 8.51 -6.42
N ARG A 146 -5.23 7.45 -7.06
CA ARG A 146 -5.90 6.15 -7.14
C ARG A 146 -5.79 5.37 -5.83
N VAL A 147 -6.93 4.94 -5.30
CA VAL A 147 -7.02 4.03 -4.15
C VAL A 147 -7.89 2.84 -4.56
N ALA A 148 -7.42 1.61 -4.38
CA ALA A 148 -8.13 0.42 -4.84
C ALA A 148 -9.55 0.29 -4.23
N MET A 149 -9.71 0.64 -2.95
CA MET A 149 -11.04 0.66 -2.28
C MET A 149 -12.03 1.60 -2.98
N ALA A 150 -11.57 2.72 -3.55
CA ALA A 150 -12.45 3.69 -4.20
C ALA A 150 -13.03 3.17 -5.53
N GLU A 151 -12.39 2.15 -6.14
CA GLU A 151 -12.86 1.59 -7.40
C GLU A 151 -14.19 0.84 -7.24
N SER A 152 -14.45 0.25 -6.07
CA SER A 152 -15.75 -0.38 -5.79
C SER A 152 -16.90 0.62 -5.69
N PHE A 153 -16.59 1.93 -5.60
CA PHE A 153 -17.52 3.06 -5.66
C PHE A 153 -17.54 3.74 -7.05
N GLY A 154 -16.85 3.15 -8.03
CA GLY A 154 -16.72 3.68 -9.38
C GLY A 154 -15.86 4.96 -9.43
N MET A 155 -14.88 5.10 -8.54
CA MET A 155 -13.99 6.26 -8.48
C MET A 155 -12.57 5.86 -8.93
N ARG A 156 -12.10 6.43 -10.05
CA ARG A 156 -10.75 6.19 -10.58
C ARG A 156 -9.66 6.91 -9.80
N GLN A 157 -10.03 8.05 -9.22
CA GLN A 157 -9.26 8.81 -8.26
C GLN A 157 -10.22 9.25 -7.16
N ILE A 158 -9.69 9.45 -5.97
CA ILE A 158 -10.47 9.88 -4.82
C ILE A 158 -9.75 11.06 -4.16
N HIS A 159 -10.50 12.01 -3.62
CA HIS A 159 -9.97 13.04 -2.73
C HIS A 159 -9.91 12.55 -1.28
N LEU A 160 -9.15 13.23 -0.42
CA LEU A 160 -8.99 12.78 0.97
C LEU A 160 -10.29 12.79 1.78
N ASP A 161 -11.12 13.81 1.61
CA ASP A 161 -12.45 13.87 2.25
C ASP A 161 -13.40 12.79 1.73
N GLU A 162 -13.41 12.53 0.42
CA GLU A 162 -14.15 11.40 -0.16
C GLU A 162 -13.68 10.05 0.42
N MET A 163 -12.37 9.89 0.64
CA MET A 163 -11.81 8.68 1.27
C MET A 163 -12.26 8.55 2.74
N VAL A 164 -12.33 9.65 3.49
CA VAL A 164 -12.91 9.66 4.84
C VAL A 164 -14.38 9.22 4.79
N GLN A 165 -15.17 9.76 3.87
CA GLN A 165 -16.58 9.37 3.71
C GLN A 165 -16.74 7.90 3.35
N LEU A 166 -15.86 7.37 2.48
CA LEU A 166 -15.80 5.93 2.16
C LEU A 166 -15.60 5.09 3.42
N CYS A 167 -14.64 5.46 4.28
CA CYS A 167 -14.39 4.79 5.55
C CYS A 167 -15.60 4.85 6.49
N MET A 168 -16.28 5.98 6.56
CA MET A 168 -17.49 6.12 7.37
C MET A 168 -18.59 5.17 6.88
N VAL A 169 -18.85 5.16 5.58
CA VAL A 169 -20.01 4.47 5.01
C VAL A 169 -19.83 2.95 4.93
N GLN A 170 -18.65 2.47 4.52
CA GLN A 170 -18.48 1.05 4.22
C GLN A 170 -17.98 0.24 5.43
N PRO A 171 -16.73 0.39 5.91
CA PRO A 171 -16.27 -0.37 7.06
C PRO A 171 -16.97 0.07 8.35
N MET A 172 -17.12 1.38 8.62
CA MET A 172 -17.72 1.86 9.88
C MET A 172 -19.26 1.81 9.91
N ALA A 173 -19.91 1.41 8.80
CA ALA A 173 -21.37 1.28 8.71
C ALA A 173 -22.12 2.53 9.21
N ALA A 174 -21.55 3.71 9.00
CA ALA A 174 -22.10 4.98 9.45
C ALA A 174 -22.72 5.77 8.29
N ALA A 175 -23.47 6.81 8.63
CA ALA A 175 -23.82 7.83 7.64
C ALA A 175 -22.56 8.61 7.21
N PRO A 176 -22.52 9.16 5.98
CA PRO A 176 -21.51 10.14 5.62
C PRO A 176 -21.56 11.34 6.58
N LEU A 177 -20.39 11.91 6.87
CA LEU A 177 -20.32 13.16 7.64
C LEU A 177 -20.86 14.32 6.80
N ASP A 178 -21.30 15.39 7.46
CA ASP A 178 -21.69 16.62 6.76
C ASP A 178 -20.47 17.16 5.98
N TRP A 179 -20.65 17.32 4.67
CA TRP A 179 -19.65 17.87 3.76
C TRP A 179 -19.14 19.24 4.20
N LYS A 180 -20.01 20.10 4.74
CA LYS A 180 -19.62 21.44 5.21
C LYS A 180 -19.31 21.46 6.71
N GLY A 181 -19.35 20.30 7.35
CA GLY A 181 -19.20 20.15 8.78
C GLY A 181 -17.74 20.19 9.23
N LYS A 182 -17.54 20.71 10.44
CA LYS A 182 -16.26 20.64 11.15
C LYS A 182 -15.72 19.21 11.31
N PRO A 183 -16.53 18.15 11.57
CA PRO A 183 -16.00 16.80 11.76
C PRO A 183 -15.24 16.26 10.55
N LEU A 184 -15.77 16.44 9.33
CA LEU A 184 -15.10 16.01 8.10
C LEU A 184 -13.78 16.76 7.91
N ALA A 185 -13.79 18.10 8.06
CA ALA A 185 -12.57 18.89 7.94
C ALA A 185 -11.53 18.55 9.01
N ALA A 186 -11.96 18.22 10.23
CA ALA A 186 -11.07 17.80 11.31
C ALA A 186 -10.38 16.47 10.98
N LEU A 187 -11.14 15.46 10.55
CA LEU A 187 -10.58 14.17 10.11
C LEU A 187 -9.65 14.33 8.91
N VAL A 188 -10.01 15.17 7.94
CA VAL A 188 -9.15 15.47 6.78
C VAL A 188 -7.84 16.11 7.20
N ALA A 189 -7.87 17.09 8.11
CA ALA A 189 -6.64 17.72 8.63
C ALA A 189 -5.75 16.71 9.34
N TYR A 190 -6.33 15.89 10.23
CA TYR A 190 -5.58 14.86 10.94
C TYR A 190 -4.98 13.81 10.00
N VAL A 191 -5.77 13.26 9.07
CA VAL A 191 -5.28 12.23 8.13
C VAL A 191 -4.24 12.84 7.16
N SER A 192 -4.33 14.13 6.84
CA SER A 192 -3.29 14.84 6.09
C SER A 192 -1.96 14.90 6.86
N ASP A 193 -1.99 15.04 8.18
CA ASP A 193 -0.78 14.99 9.01
C ASP A 193 -0.23 13.56 9.11
N VAL A 194 -1.11 12.57 9.28
CA VAL A 194 -0.74 11.14 9.24
C VAL A 194 -0.02 10.82 7.93
N GLN A 195 -0.56 11.27 6.79
CA GLN A 195 0.03 11.08 5.45
C GLN A 195 1.48 11.57 5.37
N LYS A 196 1.81 12.74 5.93
CA LYS A 196 3.18 13.30 5.90
C LYS A 196 4.20 12.41 6.61
N THR A 197 3.75 11.71 7.65
CA THR A 197 4.59 10.79 8.44
C THR A 197 4.60 9.37 7.87
N PHE A 198 3.68 9.03 6.98
CA PHE A 198 3.57 7.70 6.40
C PHE A 198 4.80 7.36 5.56
N ARG A 199 5.25 6.11 5.70
CA ARG A 199 6.32 5.53 4.87
C ARG A 199 5.75 4.26 4.25
N PRO A 200 5.62 4.21 2.91
CA PRO A 200 5.12 3.02 2.24
C PRO A 200 5.96 1.80 2.61
N ASN A 201 5.30 0.75 3.07
CA ASN A 201 5.92 -0.56 3.19
C ASN A 201 5.71 -1.28 1.85
N PRO A 202 6.77 -1.56 1.07
CA PRO A 202 6.64 -2.25 -0.22
C PRO A 202 6.11 -3.69 -0.08
N CYS A 203 6.10 -4.23 1.15
CA CYS A 203 5.57 -5.54 1.49
C CYS A 203 4.17 -5.47 2.14
N ALA A 204 3.56 -4.29 2.27
CA ALA A 204 2.20 -4.18 2.81
C ALA A 204 1.21 -4.84 1.85
N ALA A 205 0.42 -5.78 2.37
CA ALA A 205 -0.65 -6.41 1.61
C ALA A 205 -1.69 -5.36 1.22
N ASN A 206 -2.08 -5.35 -0.05
CA ASN A 206 -3.22 -4.56 -0.51
C ASN A 206 -4.50 -5.28 -0.07
N PRO A 207 -5.35 -4.66 0.78
CA PRO A 207 -6.59 -5.29 1.23
C PRO A 207 -7.59 -5.55 0.10
N CYS A 208 -7.39 -4.93 -1.07
CA CYS A 208 -8.16 -5.16 -2.30
C CYS A 208 -7.38 -5.92 -3.39
N ALA A 209 -6.21 -6.50 -3.09
CA ALA A 209 -5.59 -7.43 -4.03
C ALA A 209 -6.32 -8.77 -3.88
N ALA A 210 -7.08 -9.12 -4.93
CA ALA A 210 -7.69 -10.45 -5.09
C ALA A 210 -6.63 -11.51 -5.36
#